data_AF-A0A4Q5J4N2-F1
#
_entry.id   AF-A0A4Q5J4N2-F1
#
_cell.length_a   1.000
_cell.length_b   1.000
_cell.length_c   1.000
_cell.angle_alpha   90.00
_cell.angle_beta   90.00
_cell.angle_gamma   90.00
#
_symmetry.space_group_name_H-M   'P 1'
#
loop_
_entity.id
_entity.type
_entity.pdbx_description
1 polymer ?
#
loop_
_entity_poly.entity_id
_entity_poly.type
_entity_poly.pdbx_seq_one_letter_code
_entity_poly.pdbx_strand_id
1 'polypeptide(L)'
;MPSERPRTESARVNRPRRAAQRENRRELRVATGTDAETKKKIIAEYATKDGDTGSPEVQVALLSHRIAHLTEHLKEHKHDHHSRRGLLLLVGQRRRLLNYMQKEDINRYRSIVERLGLRR
;
A
#
# COMPACT_ATOMS: atom_id res chain seq x y z
N MET A 1 40.60 -49.71 -0.35
CA MET A 1 39.61 -49.53 -1.44
C MET A 1 38.71 -48.35 -1.08
N PRO A 2 38.55 -47.35 -1.97
CA PRO A 2 38.02 -46.04 -1.60
C PRO A 2 36.48 -45.97 -1.60
N SER A 3 35.94 -45.56 -0.46
CA SER A 3 34.79 -44.65 -0.23
C SER A 3 33.76 -44.48 -1.37
N GLU A 4 32.60 -45.14 -1.25
CA GLU A 4 31.37 -44.71 -1.92
C GLU A 4 30.48 -43.96 -0.92
N ARG A 5 30.36 -42.63 -1.09
CA ARG A 5 29.32 -41.84 -0.42
C ARG A 5 28.07 -41.84 -1.29
N PRO A 6 26.86 -41.98 -0.73
CA PRO A 6 25.64 -41.82 -1.52
C PRO A 6 25.57 -40.39 -2.05
N ARG A 7 25.35 -40.25 -3.36
CA ARG A 7 25.11 -38.97 -4.03
C ARG A 7 23.87 -38.35 -3.40
N THR A 8 24.04 -37.32 -2.59
CA THR A 8 22.93 -36.48 -2.16
C THR A 8 22.36 -35.81 -3.40
N GLU A 9 21.18 -36.26 -3.81
CA GLU A 9 20.39 -35.62 -4.85
C GLU A 9 20.12 -34.18 -4.40
N SER A 10 20.85 -33.27 -5.02
CA SER A 10 20.74 -31.84 -4.76
C SER A 10 19.32 -31.41 -5.11
N ALA A 11 18.52 -31.16 -4.08
CA ALA A 11 17.20 -30.57 -4.20
C ALA A 11 17.32 -29.35 -5.13
N ARG A 12 16.78 -29.49 -6.34
CA ARG A 12 16.65 -28.40 -7.29
C ARG A 12 15.74 -27.37 -6.63
N VAL A 13 16.35 -26.37 -5.99
CA VAL A 13 15.66 -25.16 -5.55
C VAL A 13 15.06 -24.57 -6.81
N ASN A 14 13.75 -24.77 -6.99
CA ASN A 14 12.96 -24.22 -8.07
C ASN A 14 12.94 -22.69 -7.90
N ARG A 15 14.01 -22.02 -8.36
CA ARG A 15 14.10 -20.56 -8.36
C ARG A 15 13.08 -20.08 -9.39
N PRO A 16 12.06 -19.30 -8.99
CA PRO A 16 11.06 -18.84 -9.94
C PRO A 16 11.74 -18.02 -11.04
N ARG A 17 11.37 -18.33 -12.29
CA ARG A 17 11.93 -17.74 -13.52
C ARG A 17 11.84 -16.21 -13.43
N ARG A 18 12.94 -15.51 -13.71
CA ARG A 18 13.08 -14.03 -13.72
C ARG A 18 11.98 -13.26 -14.46
N ALA A 19 11.21 -13.93 -15.34
CA ALA A 19 10.05 -13.36 -16.04
C ALA A 19 8.88 -13.04 -15.10
N ALA A 20 8.53 -13.95 -14.17
CA ALA A 20 7.43 -13.75 -13.22
C ALA A 20 7.68 -12.56 -12.26
N GLN A 21 8.95 -12.31 -11.91
CA GLN A 21 9.33 -11.15 -11.10
C GLN A 21 9.19 -9.81 -11.86
N ARG A 22 9.26 -9.82 -13.19
CA ARG A 22 9.14 -8.60 -14.03
C ARG A 22 7.69 -8.23 -14.30
N GLU A 23 6.82 -9.20 -14.50
CA GLU A 23 5.37 -8.99 -14.63
C GLU A 23 4.81 -8.44 -13.32
N ASN A 24 5.16 -9.05 -12.18
CA ASN A 24 4.78 -8.59 -10.86
C ASN A 24 5.25 -7.14 -10.59
N ARG A 25 6.40 -6.71 -11.14
CA ARG A 25 6.90 -5.32 -11.03
C ARG A 25 6.16 -4.32 -11.94
N ARG A 26 5.64 -4.75 -13.08
CA ARG A 26 4.81 -3.92 -13.97
C ARG A 26 3.40 -3.77 -13.39
N GLU A 27 2.81 -4.86 -12.91
CA GLU A 27 1.55 -4.87 -12.17
C GLU A 27 1.65 -4.02 -10.91
N LEU A 28 2.73 -4.13 -10.12
CA LEU A 28 2.95 -3.28 -8.96
C LEU A 28 3.02 -1.79 -9.31
N ARG A 29 3.55 -1.42 -10.48
CA ARG A 29 3.61 -0.01 -10.93
C ARG A 29 2.24 0.55 -11.29
N VAL A 30 1.38 -0.28 -11.89
CA VAL A 30 -0.03 0.06 -12.18
C VAL A 30 -0.85 0.04 -10.88
N ALA A 31 -0.60 -0.93 -9.99
CA ALA A 31 -1.32 -1.11 -8.73
C ALA A 31 -0.90 -0.17 -7.59
N THR A 32 0.24 0.52 -7.73
CA THR A 32 0.69 1.51 -6.73
C THR A 32 0.53 2.96 -7.20
N GLY A 33 0.32 3.19 -8.49
CA GLY A 33 0.01 4.50 -9.04
C GLY A 33 -1.48 4.72 -8.97
N THR A 34 -1.95 5.63 -8.12
CA THR A 34 -3.28 6.20 -8.32
C THR A 34 -3.28 6.85 -9.71
N ASP A 35 -4.18 6.42 -10.59
CA ASP A 35 -4.34 7.05 -11.89
C ASP A 35 -4.41 8.57 -11.71
N ALA A 36 -3.78 9.32 -12.61
CA ALA A 36 -3.69 10.77 -12.49
C ALA A 36 -5.09 11.41 -12.34
N GLU A 37 -6.09 10.81 -12.97
CA GLU A 37 -7.50 11.21 -12.85
C GLU A 37 -8.09 10.90 -11.47
N THR A 38 -7.91 9.68 -10.97
CA THR A 38 -8.39 9.27 -9.64
C THR A 38 -7.75 10.12 -8.55
N LYS A 39 -6.45 10.41 -8.67
CA LYS A 39 -5.74 11.31 -7.75
C LYS A 39 -6.34 12.72 -7.76
N LYS A 40 -6.61 13.29 -8.94
CA LYS A 40 -7.24 14.61 -9.07
C LYS A 40 -8.64 14.64 -8.47
N LYS A 41 -9.44 13.59 -8.70
CA LYS A 41 -10.79 13.45 -8.11
C LYS A 41 -10.74 13.45 -6.58
N ILE A 42 -9.86 12.64 -5.99
CA ILE A 42 -9.69 12.58 -4.53
C ILE A 42 -9.22 13.93 -3.98
N ILE A 43 -8.28 14.59 -4.66
CA ILE A 43 -7.84 15.93 -4.24
C ILE A 43 -9.00 16.91 -4.28
N ALA A 44 -9.76 16.99 -5.39
CA ALA A 44 -10.89 17.90 -5.51
C ALA A 44 -11.98 17.65 -4.47
N GLU A 45 -12.22 16.40 -4.11
CA GLU A 45 -13.27 16.02 -3.16
C GLU A 45 -12.91 16.34 -1.69
N TYR A 46 -11.63 16.19 -1.32
CA TYR A 46 -11.15 16.32 0.07
C TYR A 46 -10.33 17.58 0.33
N ALA A 47 -10.07 18.40 -0.70
CA ALA A 47 -9.39 19.68 -0.57
C ALA A 47 -10.19 20.64 0.30
N THR A 48 -9.49 21.36 1.18
CA THR A 48 -10.10 22.39 2.03
C THR A 48 -10.14 23.75 1.35
N LYS A 49 -9.27 23.96 0.36
CA LYS A 49 -9.16 25.17 -0.47
C LYS A 49 -8.74 24.79 -1.89
N ASP A 50 -8.98 25.68 -2.84
CA ASP A 50 -8.56 25.45 -4.22
C ASP A 50 -7.01 25.37 -4.30
N GLY A 51 -6.51 24.35 -5.01
CA GLY A 51 -5.08 24.02 -5.07
C GLY A 51 -4.48 23.32 -3.84
N ASP A 52 -5.28 22.89 -2.86
CA ASP A 52 -4.78 22.16 -1.69
C ASP A 52 -4.40 20.72 -2.01
N THR A 53 -3.09 20.47 -2.10
CA THR A 53 -2.54 19.13 -2.33
C THR A 53 -1.88 18.54 -1.09
N GLY A 54 -1.72 19.34 -0.03
CA GLY A 54 -0.85 19.03 1.10
C GLY A 54 -1.59 18.88 2.43
N SER A 55 -2.88 19.22 2.51
CA SER A 55 -3.61 19.11 3.76
C SER A 55 -3.66 17.67 4.30
N PRO A 56 -3.74 17.52 5.64
CA PRO A 56 -3.91 16.22 6.27
C PRO A 56 -5.11 15.43 5.71
N GLU A 57 -6.22 16.10 5.39
CA GLU A 57 -7.43 15.51 4.80
C GLU A 57 -7.15 14.83 3.46
N VAL A 58 -6.56 15.58 2.53
CA VAL A 58 -6.21 15.09 1.20
C VAL A 58 -5.22 13.94 1.30
N GLN A 59 -4.19 14.08 2.13
CA GLN A 59 -3.21 13.03 2.34
C GLN A 59 -3.83 11.75 2.92
N VAL A 60 -4.72 11.85 3.90
CA VAL A 60 -5.41 10.71 4.51
C VAL A 60 -6.33 10.02 3.51
N ALA A 61 -7.04 10.78 2.68
CA ALA A 61 -7.90 10.24 1.62
C ALA A 61 -7.07 9.48 0.56
N LEU A 62 -5.97 10.07 0.08
CA LEU A 62 -5.06 9.43 -0.87
C LEU A 62 -4.43 8.14 -0.31
N LEU A 63 -3.96 8.18 0.94
CA LEU A 63 -3.40 7.01 1.61
C LEU A 63 -4.46 5.91 1.79
N SER A 64 -5.70 6.28 2.15
CA SER A 64 -6.79 5.32 2.33
C SER A 64 -7.15 4.62 1.04
N HIS A 65 -7.25 5.35 -0.07
CA HIS A 65 -7.47 4.76 -1.39
C HIS A 65 -6.34 3.79 -1.77
N ARG A 66 -5.07 4.20 -1.57
CA ARG A 66 -3.91 3.34 -1.87
C ARG A 66 -3.86 2.08 -0.99
N ILE A 67 -4.24 2.19 0.28
CA ILE A 67 -4.35 1.07 1.21
C ILE A 67 -5.42 0.09 0.74
N ALA A 68 -6.60 0.58 0.33
CA ALA A 68 -7.67 -0.28 -0.17
C ALA A 68 -7.22 -1.07 -1.42
N HIS A 69 -6.61 -0.39 -2.38
CA HIS A 69 -6.09 -1.01 -3.59
C HIS A 69 -5.00 -2.07 -3.31
N LEU A 70 -4.00 -1.73 -2.48
CA LEU A 70 -2.95 -2.68 -2.08
C LEU A 70 -3.49 -3.87 -1.29
N THR A 71 -4.56 -3.66 -0.50
CA THR A 71 -5.20 -4.75 0.24
C THR A 71 -5.83 -5.75 -0.72
N GLU A 72 -6.48 -5.29 -1.79
CA GLU A 72 -7.04 -6.16 -2.83
C GLU A 72 -5.94 -6.94 -3.56
N HIS A 73 -4.88 -6.26 -4.00
CA HIS A 73 -3.73 -6.90 -4.63
C HIS A 73 -3.11 -8.01 -3.76
N LEU A 74 -2.96 -7.76 -2.45
CA LEU A 74 -2.43 -8.76 -1.52
C LEU A 74 -3.40 -9.91 -1.23
N LYS A 75 -4.69 -9.79 -1.59
CA LYS A 75 -5.60 -10.94 -1.51
C LYS A 75 -5.25 -11.98 -2.56
N GLU A 76 -4.87 -11.57 -3.76
CA GLU A 76 -4.45 -12.46 -4.84
C GLU A 76 -2.98 -12.91 -4.64
N HIS A 77 -2.09 -11.98 -4.28
CA HIS A 77 -0.65 -12.24 -4.15
C HIS A 77 -0.21 -12.45 -2.69
N LYS A 78 -0.61 -13.58 -2.09
CA LYS A 78 -0.35 -13.90 -0.67
C LYS A 78 1.13 -13.91 -0.26
N HIS A 79 2.04 -14.19 -1.19
CA HIS A 79 3.47 -14.29 -0.95
C HIS A 79 4.26 -13.00 -1.24
N ASP A 80 3.59 -11.91 -1.63
CA ASP A 80 4.27 -10.62 -1.80
C ASP A 80 4.50 -9.92 -0.45
N HIS A 81 5.59 -10.31 0.21
CA HIS A 81 6.02 -9.73 1.48
C HIS A 81 6.54 -8.29 1.34
N HIS A 82 7.05 -7.90 0.17
CA HIS A 82 7.59 -6.56 -0.06
C HIS A 82 6.46 -5.53 -0.14
N SER A 83 5.40 -5.86 -0.87
CA SER A 83 4.20 -5.04 -0.94
C SER A 83 3.46 -4.98 0.39
N ARG A 84 3.40 -6.08 1.15
CA ARG A 84 2.87 -6.07 2.52
C ARG A 84 3.65 -5.13 3.44
N ARG A 85 4.99 -5.11 3.35
CA ARG A 85 5.81 -4.15 4.09
C ARG A 85 5.48 -2.71 3.69
N GLY A 86 5.34 -2.43 2.40
CA GLY A 86 4.91 -1.13 1.88
C GLY A 86 3.54 -0.70 2.42
N LEU A 87 2.57 -1.63 2.43
CA LEU A 87 1.25 -1.40 2.99
C LEU A 87 1.32 -1.00 4.48
N LEU A 88 2.10 -1.71 5.30
CA LEU A 88 2.25 -1.38 6.73
C LEU A 88 2.84 0.02 6.94
N LEU A 89 3.79 0.44 6.09
CA LEU A 89 4.33 1.80 6.14
C LEU A 89 3.26 2.86 5.85
N LEU A 90 2.41 2.62 4.84
CA LEU A 90 1.31 3.53 4.49
C LEU A 90 0.25 3.61 5.61
N VAL A 91 -0.11 2.46 6.21
CA VAL A 91 -1.03 2.41 7.36
C VAL A 91 -0.44 3.20 8.54
N GLY A 92 0.85 3.04 8.83
CA GLY A 92 1.54 3.79 9.88
C GLY A 92 1.55 5.30 9.62
N GLN A 93 1.81 5.71 8.37
CA GLN A 93 1.76 7.11 7.97
C GLN A 93 0.35 7.71 8.15
N ARG A 94 -0.70 7.00 7.68
CA ARG A 94 -2.09 7.43 7.86
C ARG A 94 -2.45 7.59 9.33
N ARG A 95 -2.03 6.63 10.18
CA ARG A 95 -2.27 6.69 11.63
C ARG A 95 -1.61 7.92 12.25
N ARG A 96 -0.38 8.27 11.85
CA ARG A 96 0.30 9.48 12.35
C ARG A 96 -0.43 10.76 11.95
N LEU A 97 -0.92 10.86 10.72
CA LEU A 97 -1.69 12.01 10.25
C LEU A 97 -3.02 12.15 11.00
N LEU A 98 -3.75 11.04 11.19
CA LEU A 98 -4.99 11.04 11.96
C LEU A 98 -4.76 11.44 13.42
N ASN A 99 -3.67 10.95 14.03
CA ASN A 99 -3.31 11.35 15.39
C ASN A 99 -2.93 12.83 15.49
N TYR A 100 -2.27 13.38 14.47
CA TYR A 100 -1.98 14.81 14.38
C TYR A 100 -3.27 15.62 14.29
N MET A 101 -4.16 15.27 13.35
CA MET A 101 -5.47 15.93 13.23
C MET A 101 -6.28 15.87 14.52
N GLN A 102 -6.28 14.72 15.21
CA GLN A 102 -7.00 14.58 16.48
C GLN A 102 -6.49 15.52 17.57
N LYS A 103 -5.18 15.83 17.58
CA LYS A 103 -4.56 16.74 18.54
C LYS A 103 -4.82 18.21 18.21
N GLU A 104 -4.80 18.56 16.93
CA GLU A 104 -4.99 19.93 16.45
C GLU A 104 -6.48 20.33 16.44
N ASP A 105 -7.34 19.49 15.85
CA ASP A 105 -8.76 19.77 15.68
C ASP A 105 -9.58 18.46 15.67
N ILE A 106 -10.29 18.23 16.77
CA ILE A 106 -11.11 17.03 16.95
C ILE A 106 -12.29 16.97 15.98
N ASN A 107 -12.83 18.10 15.52
CA ASN A 107 -13.96 18.13 14.61
C ASN A 107 -13.52 17.74 13.20
N ARG A 108 -12.37 18.23 12.74
CA ARG A 108 -11.75 17.80 11.47
C ARG A 108 -11.38 16.33 11.48
N TYR A 109 -10.89 15.83 12.61
CA TYR A 109 -10.63 14.39 12.78
C TYR A 109 -11.91 13.54 12.68
N ARG A 110 -12.99 13.96 13.37
CA ARG A 110 -14.27 13.22 13.32
C ARG A 110 -14.86 13.22 11.91
N SER A 111 -14.88 14.38 11.25
CA SER A 111 -15.45 14.50 9.90
C SER A 111 -14.71 13.64 8.88
N ILE A 112 -13.37 13.63 8.90
CA ILE A 112 -12.59 12.83 7.95
C ILE A 112 -12.73 11.32 8.22
N VAL A 113 -12.81 10.92 9.49
CA VAL A 113 -12.96 9.52 9.88
C VAL A 113 -14.34 8.99 9.47
N GLU A 114 -15.39 9.77 9.70
CA GLU A 114 -16.75 9.44 9.29
C GLU A 114 -16.87 9.37 7.76
N ARG A 115 -16.37 10.39 7.06
CA ARG A 115 -16.41 10.47 5.60
C ARG A 115 -15.68 9.32 4.91
N LEU A 116 -14.56 8.88 5.47
CA LEU A 116 -13.77 7.75 4.94
C LEU A 116 -14.16 6.39 5.53
N GLY A 117 -15.12 6.33 6.46
CA GLY A 117 -15.56 5.09 7.11
C GLY A 117 -14.44 4.36 7.88
N LEU A 118 -13.46 5.09 8.42
CA LEU A 118 -12.30 4.48 9.07
C LEU A 118 -12.66 4.00 10.49
N ARG A 119 -12.49 2.70 10.75
CA ARG A 119 -12.63 2.14 12.09
C ARG A 119 -11.32 2.24 12.89
N ARG A 120 -11.45 2.53 14.18
CA ARG A 120 -10.34 2.68 15.14
C ARG A 120 -10.05 1.37 15.85
#